data_AF-A0A9P9J315-F1
#
_entry.id   AF-A0A9P9J315-F1
#
_cell.length_a   1.000
_cell.length_b   1.000
_cell.length_c   1.000
_cell.angle_alpha   90.00
_cell.angle_beta   90.00
_cell.angle_gamma   90.00
#
_symmetry.space_group_name_H-M   'P 1'
#
loop_
_entity.id
_entity.type
_entity.pdbx_description
1 polymer ?
#
loop_
_entity_poly.entity_id
_entity_poly.type
_entity_poly.pdbx_seq_one_letter_code
_entity_poly.pdbx_strand_id
1 'polypeptide(L)'
;MALPVRVRMAIRDHWDSPDCMLQRNLAWFRSRHNFDVSVSMPWSTMVKVHEGFYSDREEATRALANCVASWTQALRDLLESGMEDGLAEGLKSRGKIDAYPEMGESSKPSTTWSKDRDAFIIHLPNEIMPPTSELVSIFQNQIPAVFQPTHHLTSSAPAQAEGSGTVGVSRGFYNDAAMALSPTDLPPHTAGPTITKIPNVNDLPKPDQLLAKPPYYLILYAGVRTKVEVECSHTQTLVFLSEYLKQWCKANHDSPDKHVVVDVNLHPAAFGSGLQYDRLTLAVDDEDRSPFLVTPSVILALVEGVLGYSRVWVDGSIWTFRKGDILKK
;
A
#
# COMPACT_ATOMS: atom_id res chain seq x y z
N MET A 1 4.13 15.44 -10.74
CA MET A 1 4.23 15.64 -12.20
C MET A 1 2.81 15.67 -12.76
N ALA A 2 2.51 16.53 -13.74
CA ALA A 2 1.17 16.65 -14.29
C ALA A 2 0.82 15.46 -15.21
N LEU A 3 -0.41 14.94 -15.10
CA LEU A 3 -0.90 13.85 -15.94
C LEU A 3 -1.09 14.30 -17.40
N PRO A 4 -0.76 13.45 -18.40
CA PRO A 4 -1.04 13.72 -19.80
C PRO A 4 -2.51 14.07 -20.06
N VAL A 5 -2.78 14.90 -21.08
CA VAL A 5 -4.14 15.38 -21.39
C VAL A 5 -5.13 14.21 -21.60
N ARG A 6 -4.75 13.19 -22.38
CA ARG A 6 -5.61 12.03 -22.64
C ARG A 6 -5.94 11.23 -21.38
N VAL A 7 -4.97 11.07 -20.48
CA VAL A 7 -5.19 10.43 -19.17
C VAL A 7 -6.18 11.24 -18.33
N ARG A 8 -6.05 12.58 -18.29
CA ARG A 8 -7.01 13.44 -17.58
C ARG A 8 -8.41 13.37 -18.17
N MET A 9 -8.54 13.27 -19.50
CA MET A 9 -9.83 13.07 -20.15
C MET A 9 -10.45 11.73 -19.78
N ALA A 10 -9.67 10.64 -19.79
CA ALA A 10 -10.15 9.32 -19.38
C ALA A 10 -10.57 9.29 -17.91
N ILE A 11 -9.85 9.95 -17.00
CA ILE A 11 -10.25 10.12 -15.60
C ILE A 11 -11.57 10.88 -15.53
N ARG A 12 -11.69 12.02 -16.22
CA ARG A 12 -12.94 12.78 -16.25
C ARG A 12 -14.11 11.91 -16.71
N ASP A 13 -13.93 11.15 -17.79
CA ASP A 13 -15.03 10.42 -18.43
C ASP A 13 -15.42 9.15 -17.67
N HIS A 14 -14.46 8.45 -17.06
CA HIS A 14 -14.68 7.15 -16.42
C HIS A 14 -14.67 7.19 -14.88
N TRP A 15 -14.23 8.29 -14.25
CA TRP A 15 -14.14 8.43 -12.80
C TRP A 15 -14.91 9.63 -12.25
N ASP A 16 -14.72 10.83 -12.80
CA ASP A 16 -15.34 12.05 -12.24
C ASP A 16 -16.73 12.34 -12.80
N SER A 17 -17.03 11.87 -14.01
CA SER A 17 -18.31 12.15 -14.68
C SER A 17 -19.46 11.61 -13.83
N PRO A 18 -20.50 12.41 -13.55
CA PRO A 18 -21.66 11.96 -12.78
C PRO A 18 -22.39 10.80 -13.46
N ASP A 19 -22.26 10.71 -14.78
CA ASP A 19 -22.83 9.65 -15.59
C ASP A 19 -21.94 8.40 -15.64
N CYS A 20 -20.73 8.40 -15.07
CA CYS A 20 -19.92 7.20 -15.03
C CYS A 20 -20.46 6.20 -13.99
N MET A 21 -20.15 4.93 -14.20
CA MET A 21 -20.64 3.84 -13.34
C MET A 21 -20.23 4.00 -11.88
N LEU A 22 -19.00 4.45 -11.62
CA LEU A 22 -18.50 4.70 -10.28
C LEU A 22 -19.36 5.74 -9.56
N GLN A 23 -19.54 6.94 -10.14
CA GLN A 23 -20.30 8.02 -9.50
C GLN A 23 -21.77 7.65 -9.30
N ARG A 24 -22.39 6.91 -10.23
CA ARG A 24 -23.75 6.39 -10.03
C ARG A 24 -23.85 5.47 -8.82
N ASN A 25 -22.88 4.57 -8.64
CA ASN A 25 -22.85 3.67 -7.47
C ASN A 25 -22.59 4.45 -6.17
N LEU A 26 -21.65 5.41 -6.17
CA LEU A 26 -21.38 6.26 -5.01
C LEU A 26 -22.60 7.10 -4.60
N ALA A 27 -23.30 7.68 -5.57
CA ALA A 27 -24.54 8.41 -5.33
C ALA A 27 -25.65 7.51 -4.78
N TRP A 28 -25.72 6.26 -5.22
CA TRP A 28 -26.67 5.27 -4.73
C TRP A 28 -26.45 4.96 -3.23
N PHE A 29 -25.20 4.76 -2.78
CA PHE A 29 -24.90 4.52 -1.35
C PHE A 29 -25.36 5.68 -0.46
N ARG A 30 -25.02 6.92 -0.85
CA ARG A 30 -25.43 8.15 -0.14
C ARG A 30 -26.94 8.28 -0.03
N SER A 31 -27.66 7.93 -1.10
CA SER A 31 -29.12 8.13 -1.16
C SER A 31 -29.90 7.06 -0.41
N ARG A 32 -29.38 5.82 -0.32
CA ARG A 32 -30.18 4.67 0.13
C ARG A 32 -29.75 4.06 1.47
N HIS A 33 -28.49 4.23 1.89
CA HIS A 33 -27.97 3.48 3.04
C HIS A 33 -27.40 4.32 4.19
N ASN A 34 -27.58 5.64 4.22
CA ASN A 34 -27.09 6.54 5.29
C ASN A 34 -25.59 6.41 5.59
N PHE A 35 -24.80 5.88 4.65
CA PHE A 35 -23.35 5.88 4.72
C PHE A 35 -22.77 6.38 3.39
N ASP A 36 -21.60 6.98 3.46
CA ASP A 36 -20.85 7.45 2.29
C ASP A 36 -19.75 6.45 1.93
N VAL A 37 -19.54 6.23 0.63
CA VAL A 37 -18.39 5.48 0.11
C VAL A 37 -17.47 6.46 -0.59
N SER A 38 -16.23 6.49 -0.14
CA SER A 38 -15.20 7.39 -0.67
C SER A 38 -14.06 6.55 -1.23
N VAL A 39 -13.70 6.78 -2.49
CA VAL A 39 -12.60 6.08 -3.15
C VAL A 39 -11.60 7.09 -3.67
N SER A 40 -10.33 6.92 -3.29
CA SER A 40 -9.23 7.79 -3.71
C SER A 40 -8.22 7.00 -4.53
N MET A 41 -7.88 7.49 -5.73
CA MET A 41 -6.97 6.80 -6.65
C MET A 41 -5.70 7.63 -6.91
N PRO A 42 -4.50 7.15 -6.54
CA PRO A 42 -3.23 7.76 -6.95
C PRO A 42 -2.93 7.52 -8.45
N TRP A 43 -3.66 8.23 -9.32
CA TRP A 43 -3.63 8.08 -10.78
C TRP A 43 -2.23 8.13 -11.40
N SER A 44 -1.37 9.04 -10.95
CA SER A 44 -0.01 9.18 -11.49
C SER A 44 0.84 7.94 -11.28
N THR A 45 0.66 7.26 -10.15
CA THR A 45 1.41 6.05 -9.81
C THR A 45 0.77 4.86 -10.50
N MET A 46 -0.55 4.72 -10.42
CA MET A 46 -1.25 3.56 -10.98
C MET A 46 -1.12 3.45 -12.49
N VAL A 47 -1.30 4.55 -13.22
CA VAL A 47 -1.17 4.56 -14.68
C VAL A 47 0.26 4.24 -15.10
N LYS A 48 1.26 4.77 -14.37
CA LYS A 48 2.67 4.50 -14.66
C LYS A 48 3.03 3.03 -14.44
N VAL A 49 2.52 2.43 -13.38
CA VAL A 49 2.76 1.02 -13.07
C VAL A 49 2.10 0.11 -14.09
N HIS A 50 0.90 0.46 -14.56
CA HIS A 50 0.15 -0.36 -15.51
C HIS A 50 0.50 -0.09 -16.97
N GLU A 51 1.29 0.93 -17.31
CA GLU A 51 1.58 1.29 -18.70
C GLU A 51 2.29 0.17 -19.48
N GLY A 52 2.97 -0.75 -18.81
CA GLY A 52 3.62 -1.90 -19.43
C GLY A 52 2.66 -3.01 -19.89
N PHE A 53 1.40 -3.00 -19.44
CA PHE A 53 0.42 -4.05 -19.75
C PHE A 53 -0.62 -3.65 -20.81
N TYR A 54 -0.72 -2.36 -21.14
CA TYR A 54 -1.72 -1.82 -22.06
C TYR A 54 -1.07 -1.12 -23.25
N SER A 55 -1.82 -1.00 -24.34
CA SER A 55 -1.33 -0.39 -25.58
C SER A 55 -1.05 1.10 -25.39
N ASP A 56 -1.83 1.76 -24.53
CA ASP A 56 -1.61 3.13 -24.12
C ASP A 56 -2.07 3.42 -22.68
N ARG A 57 -1.69 4.60 -22.17
CA ARG A 57 -2.04 5.06 -20.82
C ARG A 57 -3.53 5.36 -20.65
N GLU A 58 -4.26 5.63 -21.74
CA GLU A 58 -5.69 5.92 -21.69
C GLU A 58 -6.48 4.63 -21.41
N GLU A 59 -6.11 3.55 -22.10
CA GLU A 59 -6.64 2.21 -21.92
C GLU A 59 -6.37 1.70 -20.50
N ALA A 60 -5.13 1.85 -20.00
CA ALA A 60 -4.80 1.53 -18.61
C ALA A 60 -5.66 2.33 -17.62
N THR A 61 -5.84 3.63 -17.85
CA THR A 61 -6.67 4.50 -16.99
C THR A 61 -8.13 4.02 -16.96
N ARG A 62 -8.68 3.66 -18.12
CA ARG A 62 -10.04 3.13 -18.24
C ARG A 62 -10.18 1.78 -17.53
N ALA A 63 -9.21 0.88 -17.68
CA ALA A 63 -9.22 -0.41 -17.02
C ALA A 63 -9.18 -0.29 -15.48
N LEU A 64 -8.34 0.61 -14.96
CA LEU A 64 -8.26 0.93 -13.54
C LEU A 64 -9.60 1.48 -13.01
N ALA A 65 -10.19 2.45 -13.70
CA ALA A 65 -11.49 3.01 -13.35
C ALA A 65 -12.58 1.93 -13.33
N ASN A 66 -12.60 1.06 -14.35
CA ASN A 66 -13.55 -0.03 -14.46
C ASN A 66 -13.41 -1.07 -13.33
N CYS A 67 -12.18 -1.34 -12.88
CA CYS A 67 -11.97 -2.26 -11.75
C CYS A 67 -12.60 -1.74 -10.47
N VAL A 68 -12.37 -0.47 -10.14
CA VAL A 68 -12.99 0.16 -8.96
C VAL A 68 -14.50 0.27 -9.13
N ALA A 69 -14.98 0.64 -10.33
CA ALA A 69 -16.41 0.67 -10.62
C ALA A 69 -17.06 -0.71 -10.41
N SER A 70 -16.39 -1.79 -10.83
CA SER A 70 -16.83 -3.18 -10.62
C SER A 70 -16.89 -3.54 -9.14
N TRP A 71 -15.91 -3.09 -8.35
CA TRP A 71 -15.93 -3.28 -6.89
C TRP A 71 -17.12 -2.56 -6.23
N THR A 72 -17.37 -1.29 -6.61
CA THR A 72 -18.54 -0.56 -6.09
C THR A 72 -19.87 -1.18 -6.55
N GLN A 73 -19.92 -1.76 -7.75
CA GLN A 73 -21.10 -2.48 -8.21
C GLN A 73 -21.31 -3.75 -7.38
N ALA A 74 -20.26 -4.55 -7.17
CA ALA A 74 -20.34 -5.75 -6.35
C ALA A 74 -20.87 -5.44 -4.94
N LEU A 75 -20.34 -4.39 -4.31
CA LEU A 75 -20.82 -3.93 -3.00
C LEU A 75 -22.31 -3.54 -3.03
N ARG A 76 -22.72 -2.80 -4.06
CA ARG A 76 -24.13 -2.41 -4.24
C ARG A 76 -25.02 -3.63 -4.42
N ASP A 77 -24.66 -4.56 -5.30
CA ASP A 77 -25.45 -5.74 -5.61
C ASP A 77 -25.62 -6.63 -4.35
N LEU A 78 -24.57 -6.76 -3.54
CA LEU A 78 -24.64 -7.45 -2.24
C LEU A 78 -25.63 -6.79 -1.29
N LEU A 79 -25.59 -5.46 -1.17
CA LEU A 79 -26.51 -4.71 -0.30
C LEU A 79 -27.96 -4.73 -0.81
N GLU A 80 -28.17 -4.73 -2.14
CA GLU A 80 -29.50 -4.88 -2.74
C GLU A 80 -30.06 -6.29 -2.57
N SER A 81 -29.20 -7.32 -2.62
CA SER A 81 -29.62 -8.72 -2.48
C SER A 81 -30.14 -9.07 -1.08
N GLY A 82 -29.77 -8.30 -0.06
CA GLY A 82 -30.16 -8.55 1.34
C GLY A 82 -29.67 -9.87 1.91
N MET A 83 -28.76 -10.59 1.22
CA MET A 83 -28.28 -11.90 1.67
C MET A 83 -27.24 -11.83 2.78
N GLU A 84 -26.77 -10.62 3.12
CA GLU A 84 -25.66 -10.36 4.03
C GLU A 84 -26.06 -9.35 5.12
N ASP A 85 -27.02 -9.71 5.98
CA ASP A 85 -27.55 -8.82 7.03
C ASP A 85 -26.46 -8.21 7.93
N GLY A 86 -25.38 -8.97 8.17
CA GLY A 86 -24.21 -8.50 8.94
C GLY A 86 -23.36 -7.45 8.22
N LEU A 87 -23.30 -7.48 6.89
CA LEU A 87 -22.53 -6.53 6.09
C LEU A 87 -23.18 -5.15 6.14
N ALA A 88 -24.50 -5.07 5.89
CA ALA A 88 -25.20 -3.79 5.87
C ALA A 88 -25.15 -3.07 7.23
N GLU A 89 -25.35 -3.80 8.34
CA GLU A 89 -25.26 -3.23 9.70
C GLU A 89 -23.81 -2.86 10.07
N GLY A 90 -22.84 -3.72 9.73
CA GLY A 90 -21.42 -3.45 9.94
C GLY A 90 -20.94 -2.20 9.21
N LEU A 91 -21.47 -1.93 8.02
CA LEU A 91 -21.15 -0.75 7.22
C LEU A 91 -21.88 0.51 7.69
N LYS A 92 -23.17 0.41 8.06
CA LYS A 92 -23.94 1.56 8.60
C LYS A 92 -23.36 2.10 9.90
N SER A 93 -22.88 1.22 10.78
CA SER A 93 -22.31 1.64 12.08
C SER A 93 -21.08 2.55 11.94
N ARG A 94 -20.43 2.55 10.77
CA ARG A 94 -19.22 3.34 10.48
C ARG A 94 -19.53 4.72 9.89
N GLY A 95 -20.70 4.92 9.30
CA GLY A 95 -21.14 6.19 8.68
C GLY A 95 -20.39 6.60 7.40
N LYS A 96 -19.09 6.29 7.29
CA LYS A 96 -18.28 6.48 6.09
C LYS A 96 -17.39 5.26 5.86
N ILE A 97 -17.27 4.85 4.61
CA ILE A 97 -16.45 3.74 4.16
C ILE A 97 -15.43 4.31 3.18
N ASP A 98 -14.17 4.24 3.56
CA ASP A 98 -13.08 4.55 2.64
C ASP A 98 -12.61 3.28 1.92
N ALA A 99 -12.28 3.41 0.64
CA ALA A 99 -11.66 2.35 -0.15
C ALA A 99 -10.43 2.89 -0.89
N TYR A 100 -9.34 2.14 -0.81
CA TYR A 100 -8.05 2.49 -1.38
C TYR A 100 -7.64 1.42 -2.38
N PRO A 101 -7.63 1.72 -3.69
CA PRO A 101 -7.07 0.81 -4.65
C PRO A 101 -5.55 0.85 -4.57
N GLU A 102 -4.95 -0.33 -4.40
CA GLU A 102 -3.52 -0.58 -4.25
C GLU A 102 -3.07 -1.63 -5.27
N MET A 103 -1.76 -1.71 -5.57
CA MET A 103 -1.27 -2.78 -6.43
C MET A 103 -1.20 -4.08 -5.63
N GLY A 104 -1.89 -5.10 -6.12
CA GLY A 104 -1.81 -6.46 -5.58
C GLY A 104 -0.50 -7.14 -5.95
N GLU A 105 -0.09 -8.10 -5.12
CA GLU A 105 1.06 -8.96 -5.39
C GLU A 105 0.74 -10.08 -6.42
N SER A 106 -0.55 -10.26 -6.74
CA SER A 106 -1.05 -11.33 -7.60
C SER A 106 -1.66 -10.80 -8.89
N SER A 107 -1.71 -11.65 -9.92
CA SER A 107 -2.42 -11.37 -11.17
C SER A 107 -3.95 -11.39 -11.02
N LYS A 108 -4.47 -11.70 -9.83
CA LYS A 108 -5.89 -11.73 -9.55
C LYS A 108 -6.32 -10.51 -8.73
N PRO A 109 -7.46 -9.90 -9.05
CA PRO A 109 -8.01 -8.82 -8.27
C PRO A 109 -8.48 -9.37 -6.92
N SER A 110 -8.29 -8.60 -5.86
CA SER A 110 -8.81 -8.98 -4.56
C SER A 110 -9.22 -7.80 -3.70
N THR A 111 -9.96 -8.03 -2.63
CA THR A 111 -10.29 -7.00 -1.64
C THR A 111 -10.13 -7.50 -0.22
N THR A 112 -9.65 -6.64 0.66
CA THR A 112 -9.41 -6.92 2.08
C THR A 112 -9.81 -5.73 2.93
N TRP A 113 -10.12 -5.95 4.22
CA TRP A 113 -10.25 -4.85 5.18
C TRP A 113 -8.94 -4.59 5.90
N SER A 114 -8.48 -3.34 5.86
CA SER A 114 -7.40 -2.87 6.71
C SER A 114 -7.99 -2.38 8.02
N LYS A 115 -7.62 -3.03 9.13
CA LYS A 115 -8.00 -2.56 10.48
C LYS A 115 -7.29 -1.26 10.83
N ASP A 116 -6.07 -1.07 10.33
CA ASP A 116 -5.25 0.10 10.65
C ASP A 116 -5.77 1.37 9.97
N ARG A 117 -6.23 1.25 8.71
CA ARG A 117 -6.83 2.36 7.95
C ARG A 117 -8.35 2.44 8.08
N ASP A 118 -8.93 1.48 8.79
CA ASP A 118 -10.37 1.28 8.92
C ASP A 118 -11.12 1.37 7.58
N ALA A 119 -10.58 0.71 6.56
CA ALA A 119 -10.95 0.90 5.16
C ALA A 119 -10.80 -0.37 4.33
N PHE A 120 -11.49 -0.41 3.20
CA PHE A 120 -11.24 -1.44 2.18
C PHE A 120 -9.96 -1.14 1.41
N ILE A 121 -9.20 -2.19 1.14
CA ILE A 121 -8.12 -2.18 0.16
C ILE A 121 -8.62 -2.95 -1.06
N ILE A 122 -8.52 -2.33 -2.24
CA ILE A 122 -8.87 -2.94 -3.53
C ILE A 122 -7.55 -3.28 -4.22
N HIS A 123 -7.13 -4.53 -4.18
CA HIS A 123 -5.91 -5.00 -4.81
C HIS A 123 -6.13 -5.16 -6.31
N LEU A 124 -5.46 -4.29 -7.06
CA LEU A 124 -5.45 -4.30 -8.51
C LEU A 124 -4.46 -5.36 -9.00
N PRO A 125 -4.83 -6.22 -9.97
CA PRO A 125 -3.94 -7.13 -10.65
C PRO A 125 -2.66 -6.45 -11.14
N ASN A 126 -1.53 -7.14 -11.02
CA ASN A 126 -0.29 -6.75 -11.67
C ASN A 126 -0.21 -7.22 -13.15
N GLU A 127 -1.35 -7.38 -13.81
CA GLU A 127 -1.50 -7.83 -15.19
C GLU A 127 -2.70 -7.10 -15.85
N ILE A 128 -3.06 -7.51 -17.08
CA ILE A 128 -4.26 -7.01 -17.76
C ILE A 128 -5.51 -7.34 -16.93
N MET A 129 -6.39 -6.35 -16.77
CA MET A 129 -7.61 -6.48 -15.98
C MET A 129 -8.53 -7.55 -16.60
N PRO A 130 -9.09 -8.45 -15.77
CA PRO A 130 -10.20 -9.29 -16.18
C PRO A 130 -11.41 -8.48 -16.67
N PRO A 131 -12.31 -9.08 -17.47
CA PRO A 131 -13.54 -8.43 -17.88
C PRO A 131 -14.42 -8.07 -16.68
N THR A 132 -15.18 -6.97 -16.80
CA THR A 132 -16.03 -6.40 -15.73
C THR A 132 -16.93 -7.44 -15.05
N SER A 133 -17.55 -8.35 -15.82
CA SER A 133 -18.41 -9.40 -15.26
C SER A 133 -17.67 -10.33 -14.31
N GLU A 134 -16.42 -10.66 -14.62
CA GLU A 134 -15.57 -11.50 -13.76
C GLU A 134 -15.13 -10.72 -12.53
N LEU A 135 -14.76 -9.45 -12.67
CA LEU A 135 -14.41 -8.57 -11.55
C LEU A 135 -15.54 -8.47 -10.52
N VAL A 136 -16.78 -8.24 -11.00
CA VAL A 136 -17.96 -8.16 -10.13
C VAL A 136 -18.16 -9.47 -9.37
N SER A 137 -18.11 -10.62 -10.06
CA SER A 137 -18.25 -11.93 -9.41
C SER A 137 -17.14 -12.21 -8.38
N ILE A 138 -15.89 -11.82 -8.66
CA ILE A 138 -14.78 -11.97 -7.71
C ILE A 138 -15.04 -11.15 -6.45
N PHE A 139 -15.38 -9.87 -6.59
CA PHE A 139 -15.61 -9.00 -5.44
C PHE A 139 -16.87 -9.36 -4.65
N GLN A 140 -17.94 -9.82 -5.31
CA GLN A 140 -19.16 -10.30 -4.64
C GLN A 140 -18.86 -11.45 -3.67
N ASN A 141 -17.90 -12.33 -4.01
CA ASN A 141 -17.51 -13.44 -3.14
C ASN A 141 -16.57 -13.00 -1.99
N GLN A 142 -15.79 -11.93 -2.19
CA GLN A 142 -14.74 -11.54 -1.24
C GLN A 142 -15.20 -10.51 -0.21
N ILE A 143 -16.04 -9.54 -0.60
CA ILE A 143 -16.53 -8.49 0.30
C ILE A 143 -17.20 -9.07 1.57
N PRO A 144 -18.06 -10.10 1.49
CA PRO A 144 -18.59 -10.81 2.66
C PRO A 144 -17.55 -11.40 3.60
N ALA A 145 -16.57 -12.11 3.02
CA ALA A 145 -15.58 -12.88 3.74
C ALA A 145 -14.69 -12.00 4.63
N VAL A 146 -14.62 -10.70 4.31
CA VAL A 146 -13.85 -9.70 5.02
C VAL A 146 -14.40 -9.41 6.43
N PHE A 147 -15.71 -9.60 6.67
CA PHE A 147 -16.34 -9.37 7.98
C PHE A 147 -16.61 -10.65 8.76
N GLN A 148 -16.36 -11.81 8.16
CA GLN A 148 -16.49 -13.08 8.87
C GLN A 148 -15.27 -13.28 9.78
N PRO A 149 -15.45 -13.72 11.04
CA PRO A 149 -14.33 -14.13 11.89
C PRO A 149 -13.58 -15.23 11.16
N THR A 150 -12.29 -15.02 10.90
CA THR A 150 -11.46 -15.96 10.16
C THR A 150 -11.35 -17.27 10.95
N HIS A 151 -12.23 -18.24 10.69
CA HIS A 151 -11.92 -19.64 10.94
C HIS A 151 -10.91 -20.02 9.87
N HIS A 152 -9.64 -20.15 10.27
CA HIS A 152 -8.60 -20.73 9.44
C HIS A 152 -9.05 -22.12 8.95
N LEU A 153 -9.56 -22.19 7.73
CA LEU A 153 -9.63 -23.43 6.96
C LEU A 153 -8.38 -23.48 6.08
N THR A 154 -7.30 -23.95 6.69
CA THR A 154 -6.28 -24.71 6.00
C THR A 154 -6.96 -25.85 5.24
N SER A 155 -7.11 -25.69 3.92
CA SER A 155 -7.42 -26.82 3.05
C SER A 155 -6.12 -27.57 2.76
N SER A 156 -5.91 -28.64 3.49
CA SER A 156 -4.85 -29.63 3.28
C SER A 156 -5.39 -30.81 2.47
N ALA A 157 -5.01 -30.87 1.18
CA ALA A 157 -4.74 -32.05 0.30
C ALA A 157 -5.84 -33.16 0.19
N PRO A 158 -5.68 -34.27 -0.60
CA PRO A 158 -4.65 -34.65 -1.59
C PRO A 158 -5.20 -35.24 -2.92
N ALA A 159 -4.35 -35.41 -3.94
CA ALA A 159 -4.44 -36.55 -4.85
C ALA A 159 -3.07 -36.87 -5.47
N GLN A 160 -2.57 -38.05 -5.12
CA GLN A 160 -1.44 -38.72 -5.71
C GLN A 160 -1.72 -39.11 -7.17
N ALA A 161 -0.67 -39.10 -8.00
CA ALA A 161 -0.46 -40.15 -9.00
C ALA A 161 1.05 -40.23 -9.30
N GLU A 162 1.67 -41.25 -8.75
CA GLU A 162 2.95 -41.79 -9.20
C GLU A 162 2.80 -42.39 -10.60
N GLY A 163 3.82 -42.26 -11.45
CA GLY A 163 3.77 -42.81 -12.81
C GLY A 163 5.04 -42.61 -13.63
N SER A 164 6.09 -43.36 -13.26
CA SER A 164 7.23 -43.88 -14.06
C SER A 164 7.32 -43.59 -15.57
N GLY A 165 8.53 -43.27 -16.06
CA GLY A 165 8.88 -43.49 -17.48
C GLY A 165 10.10 -42.74 -18.02
N THR A 166 11.30 -43.27 -17.82
CA THR A 166 12.52 -42.97 -18.59
C THR A 166 12.40 -43.33 -20.08
N VAL A 167 12.84 -42.49 -21.03
CA VAL A 167 13.71 -42.85 -22.20
C VAL A 167 14.25 -41.53 -22.80
N GLY A 168 15.57 -41.43 -22.97
CA GLY A 168 16.21 -40.33 -23.71
C GLY A 168 16.46 -40.66 -25.17
N VAL A 169 16.56 -39.63 -26.03
CA VAL A 169 17.31 -39.67 -27.29
C VAL A 169 17.84 -38.26 -27.60
N SER A 170 19.17 -38.13 -27.62
CA SER A 170 19.87 -37.02 -28.28
C SER A 170 19.92 -37.25 -29.79
N ARG A 171 19.70 -36.21 -30.59
CA ARG A 171 20.33 -36.06 -31.92
C ARG A 171 20.27 -34.60 -32.37
N GLY A 172 21.42 -34.05 -32.71
CA GLY A 172 21.60 -32.66 -33.12
C GLY A 172 21.85 -32.45 -34.61
N PHE A 173 22.43 -31.27 -34.88
CA PHE A 173 22.94 -30.68 -36.13
C PHE A 173 21.86 -30.04 -37.02
N TYR A 174 21.98 -28.80 -37.53
CA TYR A 174 23.17 -28.07 -38.01
C TYR A 174 23.16 -26.56 -37.71
N ASN A 175 24.38 -26.02 -37.67
CA ASN A 175 24.74 -24.59 -37.69
C ASN A 175 24.23 -23.87 -38.93
N ASP A 176 23.99 -22.55 -38.83
CA ASP A 176 24.77 -21.63 -39.67
C ASP A 176 24.93 -20.25 -39.02
N ALA A 177 26.08 -19.66 -39.26
CA ALA A 177 26.59 -18.46 -38.63
C ALA A 177 26.28 -17.19 -39.43
N ALA A 178 26.25 -16.05 -38.70
CA ALA A 178 26.80 -14.74 -39.06
C ALA A 178 25.83 -13.57 -38.81
N MET A 179 26.03 -12.83 -37.72
CA MET A 179 26.77 -11.57 -37.77
C MET A 179 26.84 -10.96 -36.37
N ALA A 180 28.07 -10.76 -35.92
CA ALA A 180 28.40 -10.06 -34.70
C ALA A 180 28.10 -8.56 -34.85
N LEU A 181 27.29 -8.03 -33.94
CA LEU A 181 27.36 -6.64 -33.52
C LEU A 181 27.48 -6.64 -32.00
N SER A 182 28.56 -6.06 -31.52
CA SER A 182 28.96 -6.03 -30.12
C SER A 182 27.85 -5.48 -29.21
N PRO A 183 27.64 -6.08 -28.03
CA PRO A 183 26.70 -5.54 -27.05
C PRO A 183 27.24 -4.22 -26.51
N THR A 184 26.42 -3.18 -26.56
CA THR A 184 26.67 -1.98 -25.76
C THR A 184 26.40 -2.38 -24.30
N ASP A 185 27.44 -2.34 -23.48
CA ASP A 185 27.41 -2.64 -22.04
C ASP A 185 26.34 -1.81 -21.32
N LEU A 186 25.15 -2.37 -21.19
CA LEU A 186 24.26 -2.05 -20.09
C LEU A 186 24.79 -2.82 -18.87
N PRO A 187 25.01 -2.16 -17.72
CA PRO A 187 25.47 -2.86 -16.53
C PRO A 187 24.49 -4.00 -16.21
N PRO A 188 24.99 -5.20 -15.86
CA PRO A 188 24.14 -6.30 -15.47
C PRO A 188 23.24 -5.84 -14.32
N HIS A 189 21.94 -6.05 -14.46
CA HIS A 189 21.05 -6.09 -13.30
C HIS A 189 21.53 -7.25 -12.43
N THR A 190 22.41 -6.94 -11.47
CA THR A 190 22.87 -7.93 -10.49
C THR A 190 21.67 -8.28 -9.64
N ALA A 191 21.14 -9.48 -9.88
CA ALA A 191 20.06 -10.06 -9.10
C ALA A 191 20.38 -9.92 -7.60
N GLY A 192 19.42 -9.44 -6.81
CA GLY A 192 19.44 -9.65 -5.37
C GLY A 192 19.57 -11.14 -5.07
N PRO A 193 19.96 -11.53 -3.84
CA PRO A 193 20.15 -12.94 -3.49
C PRO A 193 18.93 -13.75 -3.92
N THR A 194 19.11 -14.64 -4.89
CA THR A 194 18.05 -15.51 -5.40
C THR A 194 17.68 -16.47 -4.28
N ILE A 195 16.64 -16.11 -3.51
CA ILE A 195 16.12 -16.95 -2.43
C ILE A 195 15.48 -18.18 -3.07
N THR A 196 16.27 -19.24 -3.23
CA THR A 196 15.84 -20.51 -3.82
C THR A 196 15.10 -21.39 -2.81
N LYS A 197 15.21 -21.09 -1.51
CA LYS A 197 14.49 -21.76 -0.41
C LYS A 197 14.22 -20.77 0.72
N ILE A 198 13.00 -20.79 1.27
CA ILE A 198 12.64 -20.04 2.47
C ILE A 198 13.41 -20.63 3.67
N PRO A 199 14.12 -19.81 4.48
CA PRO A 199 14.89 -20.29 5.63
C PRO A 199 13.99 -20.84 6.74
N ASN A 200 14.51 -21.76 7.55
CA ASN A 200 13.81 -22.26 8.73
C ASN A 200 13.73 -21.16 9.80
N VAL A 201 12.58 -21.03 10.45
CA VAL A 201 12.34 -20.03 11.50
C VAL A 201 13.34 -20.14 12.65
N ASN A 202 13.75 -21.37 13.00
CA ASN A 202 14.69 -21.61 14.09
C ASN A 202 16.13 -21.16 13.77
N ASP A 203 16.44 -20.93 12.49
CA ASP A 203 17.75 -20.49 12.03
C ASP A 203 17.83 -18.96 11.90
N LEU A 204 16.70 -18.25 12.10
CA LEU A 204 16.65 -16.81 11.98
C LEU A 204 17.17 -16.12 13.25
N PRO A 205 17.94 -15.03 13.11
CA PRO A 205 18.33 -14.22 14.24
C PRO A 205 17.11 -13.56 14.88
N LYS A 206 17.23 -13.20 16.16
CA LYS A 206 16.17 -12.45 16.86
C LYS A 206 15.85 -11.14 16.12
N PRO A 207 14.61 -10.61 16.21
CA PRO A 207 14.22 -9.35 15.58
C PRO A 207 15.23 -8.21 15.81
N ASP A 208 15.69 -8.05 17.05
CA ASP A 208 16.70 -7.04 17.43
C ASP A 208 17.97 -7.10 16.57
N GLN A 209 18.43 -8.32 16.27
CA GLN A 209 19.64 -8.58 15.50
C GLN A 209 19.38 -8.49 13.99
N LEU A 210 18.17 -8.86 13.55
CA LEU A 210 17.75 -8.73 12.16
C LEU A 210 17.68 -7.24 11.75
N LEU A 211 17.15 -6.40 12.64
CA LEU A 211 16.98 -4.97 12.41
C LEU A 211 18.22 -4.14 12.77
N ALA A 212 19.26 -4.76 13.35
CA ALA A 212 20.51 -4.07 13.67
C ALA A 212 21.30 -3.66 12.42
N LYS A 213 21.08 -4.33 11.29
CA LYS A 213 21.82 -4.09 10.03
C LYS A 213 20.88 -3.56 8.93
N PRO A 214 21.42 -2.78 7.97
CA PRO A 214 20.67 -2.40 6.79
C PRO A 214 20.13 -3.63 6.03
N PRO A 215 19.06 -3.47 5.24
CA PRO A 215 18.37 -2.22 4.94
C PRO A 215 17.44 -1.76 6.07
N TYR A 216 17.53 -0.48 6.42
CA TYR A 216 16.58 0.17 7.31
C TYR A 216 15.41 0.73 6.54
N TYR A 217 14.21 0.58 7.09
CA TYR A 217 12.97 1.09 6.53
C TYR A 217 12.42 2.19 7.42
N LEU A 218 11.86 3.22 6.81
CA LEU A 218 11.16 4.29 7.51
C LEU A 218 9.89 4.62 6.75
N ILE A 219 8.75 4.65 7.45
CA ILE A 219 7.46 5.03 6.90
C ILE A 219 6.95 6.20 7.72
N LEU A 220 6.60 7.28 7.04
CA LEU A 220 6.06 8.49 7.63
C LEU A 220 4.59 8.60 7.22
N TYR A 221 3.69 8.74 8.19
CA TYR A 221 2.28 9.03 7.99
C TYR A 221 1.98 10.44 8.51
N ALA A 222 1.43 11.29 7.66
CA ALA A 222 0.85 12.57 8.04
C ALA A 222 -0.66 12.42 8.12
N GLY A 223 -1.21 12.42 9.34
CA GLY A 223 -2.64 12.48 9.57
C GLY A 223 -3.23 13.82 9.18
N VAL A 224 -4.53 13.98 9.39
CA VAL A 224 -5.20 15.26 9.13
C VAL A 224 -4.80 16.27 10.22
N ARG A 225 -3.98 17.25 9.83
CA ARG A 225 -3.68 18.52 10.53
C ARG A 225 -2.93 18.48 11.87
N THR A 226 -3.08 17.47 12.71
CA THR A 226 -2.62 17.52 14.12
C THR A 226 -1.69 16.39 14.53
N LYS A 227 -1.63 15.30 13.76
CA LYS A 227 -0.83 14.12 14.10
C LYS A 227 0.08 13.68 12.95
N VAL A 228 1.34 13.39 13.29
CA VAL A 228 2.31 12.76 12.40
C VAL A 228 2.91 11.54 13.09
N GLU A 229 3.05 10.44 12.36
CA GLU A 229 3.56 9.17 12.87
C GLU A 229 4.72 8.69 12.00
N VAL A 230 5.80 8.23 12.63
CA VAL A 230 6.98 7.69 11.98
C VAL A 230 7.17 6.27 12.48
N GLU A 231 7.07 5.29 11.58
CA GLU A 231 7.52 3.93 11.83
C GLU A 231 8.93 3.78 11.26
N CYS A 232 9.85 3.18 12.03
CA CYS A 232 11.21 2.97 11.54
C CYS A 232 11.84 1.74 12.17
N SER A 233 12.44 0.92 11.31
CA SER A 233 13.15 -0.30 11.74
C SER A 233 14.49 -0.02 12.42
N HIS A 234 14.91 1.24 12.54
CA HIS A 234 16.19 1.64 13.10
C HIS A 234 15.99 2.58 14.29
N THR A 235 16.04 2.01 15.49
CA THR A 235 15.81 2.73 16.76
C THR A 235 16.64 4.01 16.90
N GLN A 236 17.92 4.00 16.51
CA GLN A 236 18.76 5.19 16.65
C GLN A 236 18.28 6.36 15.78
N THR A 237 17.64 6.07 14.63
CA THR A 237 17.00 7.11 13.81
C THR A 237 15.83 7.75 14.56
N LEU A 238 14.98 6.96 15.21
CA LEU A 238 13.83 7.50 15.97
C LEU A 238 14.28 8.29 17.19
N VAL A 239 15.29 7.81 17.92
CA VAL A 239 15.87 8.53 19.06
C VAL A 239 16.39 9.90 18.62
N PHE A 240 17.19 9.94 17.56
CA PHE A 240 17.70 11.20 16.99
C PHE A 240 16.57 12.16 16.59
N LEU A 241 15.56 11.68 15.88
CA LEU A 241 14.41 12.50 15.48
C LEU A 241 13.67 13.04 16.70
N SER A 242 13.45 12.20 17.72
CA SER A 242 12.74 12.62 18.94
C SER A 242 13.51 13.70 19.71
N GLU A 243 14.82 13.56 19.87
CA GLU A 243 15.67 14.52 20.58
C GLU A 243 15.73 15.84 19.83
N TYR A 244 15.94 15.79 18.51
CA TYR A 244 15.95 16.97 17.67
C TYR A 244 14.61 17.72 17.73
N LEU A 245 13.49 17.00 17.55
CA LEU A 245 12.17 17.62 17.52
C LEU A 245 11.79 18.20 18.89
N LYS A 246 12.16 17.54 20.00
CA LYS A 246 11.99 18.08 21.36
C LYS A 246 12.82 19.34 21.59
N GLN A 247 14.07 19.34 21.14
CA GLN A 247 14.97 20.49 21.30
C GLN A 247 14.44 21.74 20.59
N TRP A 248 13.81 21.56 19.43
CA TRP A 248 13.34 22.66 18.58
C TRP A 248 11.83 22.92 18.68
N CYS A 249 11.12 22.23 19.58
CA CYS A 249 9.71 22.48 19.81
C CYS A 249 9.51 23.77 20.62
N LYS A 250 8.52 24.59 20.22
CA LYS A 250 8.20 25.84 20.93
C LYS A 250 7.50 25.52 22.26
N ALA A 251 7.82 26.29 23.29
CA ALA A 251 6.99 26.36 24.50
C ALA A 251 5.75 27.20 24.21
N ASN A 252 4.58 26.77 24.69
CA ASN A 252 3.34 27.52 24.56
C ASN A 252 3.31 28.66 25.58
N HIS A 253 3.65 29.87 25.12
CA HIS A 253 3.68 31.08 25.95
C HIS A 253 2.30 31.54 26.43
N ASP A 254 1.22 31.06 25.79
CA ASP A 254 -0.16 31.40 26.15
C ASP A 254 -0.74 30.46 27.23
N SER A 255 -0.01 29.39 27.57
CA SER A 255 -0.40 28.48 28.66
C SER A 255 0.29 28.89 29.98
N PRO A 256 -0.43 28.98 31.11
CA PRO A 256 0.16 29.34 32.40
C PRO A 256 1.22 28.31 32.89
N ASP A 257 1.15 27.08 32.37
CA ASP A 257 2.06 25.97 32.70
C ASP A 257 3.27 25.82 31.74
N LYS A 258 3.40 26.66 30.70
CA LYS A 258 4.45 26.54 29.67
C LYS A 258 4.51 25.13 29.03
N HIS A 259 3.36 24.54 28.74
CA HIS A 259 3.31 23.23 28.08
C HIS A 259 3.96 23.29 26.70
N VAL A 260 4.59 22.20 26.28
CA VAL A 260 5.21 22.09 24.96
C VAL A 260 4.09 22.04 23.92
N VAL A 261 4.26 22.75 22.80
CA VAL A 261 3.19 22.86 21.78
C VAL A 261 2.91 21.54 21.05
N VAL A 262 3.92 20.70 20.90
CA VAL A 262 3.83 19.40 20.22
C VAL A 262 4.42 18.34 21.13
N ASP A 263 3.61 17.34 21.41
CA ASP A 263 3.99 16.13 22.12
C ASP A 263 4.77 15.19 21.21
N VAL A 264 5.98 14.83 21.63
CA VAL A 264 6.91 13.99 20.86
C VAL A 264 7.20 12.71 21.65
N ASN A 265 6.57 11.61 21.25
CA ASN A 265 6.55 10.37 22.01
C ASN A 265 7.19 9.20 21.24
N LEU A 266 8.13 8.51 21.87
CA LEU A 266 8.72 7.27 21.38
C LEU A 266 7.94 6.07 21.93
N HIS A 267 7.64 5.11 21.06
CA HIS A 267 6.90 3.91 21.40
C HIS A 267 7.81 2.69 21.31
N PRO A 268 7.85 1.84 22.36
CA PRO A 268 8.68 0.65 22.36
C PRO A 268 8.16 -0.37 21.35
N ALA A 269 9.08 -1.08 20.71
CA ALA A 269 8.77 -2.12 19.76
C ALA A 269 8.11 -3.33 20.45
N ALA A 270 7.08 -3.88 19.81
CA ALA A 270 6.40 -5.08 20.31
C ALA A 270 7.24 -6.35 20.17
N PHE A 271 8.23 -6.34 19.28
CA PHE A 271 9.11 -7.45 19.00
C PHE A 271 10.53 -7.13 19.43
N GLY A 272 11.14 -8.03 20.20
CA GLY A 272 12.50 -7.85 20.67
C GLY A 272 12.68 -8.22 22.14
N SER A 273 13.93 -8.21 22.58
CA SER A 273 14.32 -8.51 23.96
C SER A 273 14.91 -7.31 24.71
N GLY A 274 15.00 -6.14 24.06
CA GLY A 274 15.53 -4.90 24.63
C GLY A 274 14.61 -3.69 24.46
N LEU A 275 15.03 -2.54 25.00
CA LEU A 275 14.37 -1.26 24.81
C LEU A 275 14.65 -0.75 23.38
N GLN A 276 13.93 -1.29 22.41
CA GLN A 276 13.93 -0.83 21.03
C GLN A 276 12.70 0.04 20.80
N TYR A 277 12.84 1.04 19.94
CA TYR A 277 11.73 1.84 19.47
C TYR A 277 11.53 1.54 17.99
N ASP A 278 10.28 1.32 17.59
CA ASP A 278 9.87 1.15 16.20
C ASP A 278 8.94 2.27 15.73
N ARG A 279 8.43 3.11 16.65
CA ARG A 279 7.53 4.20 16.32
C ARG A 279 7.79 5.49 17.10
N LEU A 280 7.61 6.62 16.41
CA LEU A 280 7.61 7.99 16.95
C LEU A 280 6.32 8.69 16.54
N THR A 281 5.63 9.31 17.49
CA THR A 281 4.42 10.10 17.23
C THR A 281 4.62 11.56 17.62
N LEU A 282 4.14 12.45 16.78
CA LEU A 282 4.00 13.88 17.04
C LEU A 282 2.52 14.23 17.06
N ALA A 283 2.05 14.82 18.14
CA ALA A 283 0.65 15.21 18.30
C ALA A 283 0.54 16.56 19.00
N VAL A 284 -0.62 17.19 18.91
CA VAL A 284 -0.94 18.41 19.65
C VAL A 284 -2.02 18.08 20.68
N ASP A 285 -1.88 18.61 21.90
CA ASP A 285 -2.73 18.25 23.04
C ASP A 285 -4.24 18.49 22.84
N ASP A 286 -4.61 19.46 22.00
CA ASP A 286 -6.00 19.80 21.70
C ASP A 286 -6.17 19.98 20.19
N GLU A 287 -6.58 18.90 19.51
CA GLU A 287 -6.70 18.86 18.05
C GLU A 287 -7.72 19.88 17.50
N ASP A 288 -8.74 20.25 18.27
CA ASP A 288 -9.82 21.13 17.83
C ASP A 288 -9.54 22.62 18.12
N ARG A 289 -8.71 22.92 19.13
CA ARG A 289 -8.46 24.31 19.56
C ARG A 289 -7.05 24.79 19.34
N SER A 290 -6.11 23.90 19.03
CA SER A 290 -4.74 24.33 18.86
C SER A 290 -4.56 25.13 17.56
N PRO A 291 -3.95 26.32 17.61
CA PRO A 291 -3.58 27.06 16.40
C PRO A 291 -2.38 26.44 15.67
N PHE A 292 -1.75 25.41 16.24
CA PHE A 292 -0.55 24.79 15.72
C PHE A 292 -0.85 23.54 14.90
N LEU A 293 -0.13 23.38 13.79
CA LEU A 293 -0.22 22.23 12.90
C LEU A 293 1.08 21.43 12.96
N VAL A 294 0.96 20.11 13.00
CA VAL A 294 2.12 19.21 12.91
C VAL A 294 2.29 18.82 11.44
N THR A 295 3.27 19.43 10.79
CA THR A 295 3.57 19.15 9.38
C THR A 295 4.72 18.15 9.25
N PRO A 296 4.68 17.22 8.26
CA PRO A 296 5.76 16.25 8.05
C PRO A 296 7.07 16.87 7.53
N SER A 297 7.04 18.11 7.05
CA SER A 297 8.12 18.76 6.28
C SER A 297 9.49 18.73 6.97
N VAL A 298 9.56 19.00 8.28
CA VAL A 298 10.83 18.99 9.03
C VAL A 298 11.39 17.57 9.12
N ILE A 299 10.53 16.58 9.35
CA ILE A 299 10.92 15.16 9.42
C ILE A 299 11.42 14.71 8.05
N LEU A 300 10.71 15.05 6.98
CA LEU A 300 11.12 14.74 5.61
C LEU A 300 12.53 15.29 5.30
N ALA A 301 12.78 16.56 5.66
CA ALA A 301 14.09 17.19 5.46
C ALA A 301 15.22 16.51 6.26
N LEU A 302 14.95 16.11 7.52
CA LEU A 302 15.92 15.37 8.34
C LEU A 302 16.19 13.97 7.76
N VAL A 303 15.15 13.25 7.37
CA VAL A 303 15.24 11.88 6.85
C VAL A 303 16.04 11.84 5.54
N GLU A 304 15.70 12.67 4.56
CA GLU A 304 16.37 12.71 3.25
C GLU A 304 17.71 13.44 3.30
N GLY A 305 17.75 14.61 3.92
CA GLY A 305 18.90 15.52 3.86
C GLY A 305 20.00 15.25 4.89
N VAL A 306 19.65 14.73 6.06
CA VAL A 306 20.62 14.53 7.17
C VAL A 306 20.90 13.06 7.41
N LEU A 307 19.85 12.23 7.47
CA LEU A 307 19.97 10.81 7.81
C LEU A 307 20.30 9.93 6.60
N GLY A 308 20.19 10.46 5.38
CA GLY A 308 20.58 9.78 4.14
C GLY A 308 19.65 8.64 3.74
N TYR A 309 18.39 8.70 4.15
CA TYR A 309 17.38 7.76 3.67
C TYR A 309 16.98 8.12 2.24
N SER A 310 16.87 7.11 1.38
CA SER A 310 16.38 7.28 0.02
C SER A 310 14.88 7.02 -0.02
N ARG A 311 14.13 7.95 -0.61
CA ARG A 311 12.68 7.81 -0.78
C ARG A 311 12.38 6.76 -1.83
N VAL A 312 11.59 5.75 -1.43
CA VAL A 312 11.20 4.63 -2.29
C VAL A 312 9.78 4.82 -2.82
N TRP A 313 8.89 5.39 -2.00
CA TRP A 313 7.49 5.56 -2.35
C TRP A 313 6.85 6.75 -1.63
N VAL A 314 5.82 7.34 -2.23
CA VAL A 314 5.05 8.47 -1.70
C VAL A 314 3.60 8.36 -2.16
N ASP A 315 2.67 8.60 -1.24
CA ASP A 315 1.24 8.72 -1.53
C ASP A 315 0.61 9.74 -0.58
N GLY A 316 0.44 11.00 -1.04
CA GLY A 316 -0.34 12.07 -0.40
C GLY A 316 0.01 12.42 1.04
N SER A 317 -0.27 11.51 1.97
CA SER A 317 -0.03 11.51 3.41
C SER A 317 1.01 10.49 3.87
N ILE A 318 1.54 9.63 3.00
CA ILE A 318 2.48 8.56 3.38
C ILE A 318 3.77 8.68 2.57
N TRP A 319 4.92 8.55 3.23
CA TRP A 319 6.23 8.50 2.60
C TRP A 319 7.00 7.29 3.11
N THR A 320 7.48 6.45 2.19
CA THR A 320 8.31 5.29 2.51
C THR A 320 9.73 5.53 2.05
N PHE A 321 10.67 5.24 2.93
CA PHE A 321 12.09 5.40 2.73
C PHE A 321 12.85 4.12 3.04
N ARG A 322 14.00 4.00 2.43
CA ARG A 322 14.95 2.92 2.67
C ARG A 322 16.36 3.48 2.78
N LYS A 323 17.11 3.00 3.77
CA LYS A 323 18.54 3.26 3.93
C LYS A 323 19.26 1.92 3.87
N GLY A 324 19.93 1.66 2.76
CA GLY A 324 20.69 0.42 2.54
C GLY A 324 22.18 0.59 2.82
N ASP A 325 22.91 -0.52 2.72
CA ASP A 325 24.33 -0.46 2.43
C ASP A 325 24.50 0.18 1.06
N ILE A 326 25.35 1.20 0.98
CA ILE A 326 25.83 1.73 -0.28
C ILE A 326 26.49 0.55 -1.00
N LEU A 327 25.84 -0.01 -2.02
CA LEU A 327 26.60 -0.64 -3.11
C LEU A 327 27.45 0.50 -3.66
N LYS A 328 28.70 0.58 -3.19
CA LYS A 328 29.69 1.55 -3.65
C LYS A 328 29.66 1.51 -5.17
N LYS A 329 29.34 2.64 -5.78
CA LYS A 329 29.71 2.91 -7.16
C LYS A 329 31.23 2.91 -7.26
#